data_AF-A0A851H9S8-F1
#
_entry.id   AF-A0A851H9S8-F1
#
_cell.length_a   1.000
_cell.length_b   1.000
_cell.length_c   1.000
_cell.angle_alpha   90.00
_cell.angle_beta   90.00
_cell.angle_gamma   90.00
#
_symmetry.space_group_name_H-M   'P 1'
#
loop_
_entity.id
_entity.type
_entity.pdbx_description
1 polymer ?
#
loop_
_entity_poly.entity_id
_entity_poly.type
_entity_poly.pdbx_seq_one_letter_code
_entity_poly.pdbx_strand_id
1 'polypeptide(L)'
;MNKRKNQKVKLPKESPFKKSLTNGKKNSLGNYLVLIIAWMTVILGSITSFYTWQDSQTGFTVMDLFYFSRQSNLLALIVVIFSFTKMKKKPLYNYLSFIALIDLLINALFFNYFLEDKNKYYPVNSRYVYYLFYYLEYIIMPIVFSVFYAKNKQKKLKWKEIWLVATHPLIYFVIYYLVKQQNFQDIFISPDDKKHLSLMFAKIIFVFLFLSSGMIFMQNKKMNKCLKSILFFLIFLIIYLTTYGFYDWKHAQEEMVDSQTVGAFIAPLSPFASKKLSDIVDKKDLGKDDYIIELGGGSGNVTQYILERYGQDLKLAVIEYSPAFVKLLKQRFPEKDYPNVKIIQGDAVNLIDLLQDKNIDINKIKGIVSTLPLSLFNDENMAKLNKDLSEIMTKNKGIKFKEYRFKCLLKEIHRIDGTTSEKDIHLVDNFIIPIDIYTLKS
;
A
#
# COMPACT_ATOMS: atom_id res chain seq x y z
N MET A 1 -2.54 62.11 -50.66
CA MET A 1 -3.35 61.18 -49.85
C MET A 1 -3.35 59.80 -50.50
N ASN A 2 -2.47 58.90 -50.02
CA ASN A 2 -2.22 57.57 -50.58
C ASN A 2 -3.11 56.52 -49.88
N LYS A 3 -4.03 55.85 -50.59
CA LYS A 3 -4.78 54.70 -50.05
C LYS A 3 -4.16 53.39 -50.54
N ARG A 4 -3.30 52.76 -49.73
CA ARG A 4 -2.85 51.38 -49.91
C ARG A 4 -3.97 50.41 -49.47
N LYS A 5 -4.44 49.55 -50.38
CA LYS A 5 -5.29 48.39 -50.06
C LYS A 5 -4.40 47.27 -49.50
N ASN A 6 -4.60 46.91 -48.23
CA ASN A 6 -4.00 45.72 -47.62
C ASN A 6 -4.65 44.45 -48.18
N GLN A 7 -3.97 43.72 -49.07
CA GLN A 7 -4.28 42.33 -49.37
C GLN A 7 -3.76 41.44 -48.24
N LYS A 8 -4.67 40.82 -47.47
CA LYS A 8 -4.33 39.72 -46.55
C LYS A 8 -3.98 38.48 -47.37
N VAL A 9 -2.69 38.15 -47.44
CA VAL A 9 -2.20 36.86 -47.95
C VAL A 9 -2.74 35.75 -47.05
N LYS A 10 -3.65 34.92 -47.56
CA LYS A 10 -4.06 33.67 -46.89
C LYS A 10 -2.93 32.65 -47.06
N LEU A 11 -2.23 32.33 -45.97
CA LEU A 11 -1.33 31.18 -45.91
C LEU A 11 -2.11 29.90 -46.29
N PRO A 12 -1.53 28.97 -47.08
CA PRO A 12 -2.22 27.75 -47.47
C PRO A 12 -2.52 26.89 -46.23
N LYS A 13 -3.77 26.45 -46.07
CA LYS A 13 -4.12 25.42 -45.08
C LYS A 13 -3.35 24.15 -45.44
N GLU A 14 -2.57 23.61 -44.49
CA GLU A 14 -1.86 22.34 -44.66
C GLU A 14 -2.79 21.25 -45.21
N SER A 15 -2.29 20.48 -46.19
CA SER A 15 -3.08 19.44 -46.84
C SER A 15 -3.57 18.40 -45.81
N PRO A 16 -4.82 17.90 -45.94
CA PRO A 16 -5.37 16.87 -45.04
C PRO A 16 -4.48 15.63 -44.94
N PHE A 17 -3.75 15.34 -46.03
CA PHE A 17 -2.81 14.23 -46.12
C PHE A 17 -1.59 14.40 -45.20
N LYS A 18 -0.95 15.60 -45.20
CA LYS A 18 0.14 15.93 -44.27
C LYS A 18 -0.32 15.87 -42.81
N LYS A 19 -1.54 16.33 -42.51
CA LYS A 19 -2.15 16.27 -41.17
C LYS A 19 -2.43 14.84 -40.70
N SER A 20 -2.77 13.92 -41.61
CA SER A 20 -2.97 12.50 -41.30
C SER A 20 -1.65 11.76 -41.06
N LEU A 21 -0.60 12.07 -41.84
CA LEU A 21 0.74 11.51 -41.70
C LEU A 21 1.45 11.98 -40.42
N THR A 22 1.30 13.26 -40.06
CA THR A 22 1.85 13.82 -38.82
C THR A 22 1.11 13.29 -37.58
N ASN A 23 -0.22 13.17 -37.62
CA ASN A 23 -0.97 12.53 -36.52
C ASN A 23 -0.70 11.02 -36.41
N GLY A 24 -0.48 10.32 -37.53
CA GLY A 24 -0.11 8.90 -37.56
C GLY A 24 1.26 8.63 -36.95
N LYS A 25 2.28 9.44 -37.28
CA LYS A 25 3.63 9.35 -36.68
C LYS A 25 3.66 9.80 -35.21
N LYS A 26 2.87 10.81 -34.83
CA LYS A 26 2.84 11.31 -33.44
C LYS A 26 2.14 10.34 -32.48
N ASN A 27 1.13 9.60 -32.95
CA ASN A 27 0.52 8.51 -32.18
C ASN A 27 1.42 7.27 -32.05
N SER A 28 2.33 7.01 -33.01
CA SER A 28 3.23 5.85 -32.91
C SER A 28 4.30 6.06 -31.84
N LEU A 29 4.94 7.23 -31.78
CA LEU A 29 5.94 7.58 -30.75
C LEU A 29 5.42 7.41 -29.32
N GLY A 30 4.19 7.86 -29.05
CA GLY A 30 3.55 7.68 -27.74
C GLY A 30 3.33 6.20 -27.39
N ASN A 31 2.95 5.37 -28.35
CA ASN A 31 2.78 3.94 -28.12
C ASN A 31 4.12 3.23 -27.89
N TYR A 32 5.21 3.65 -28.56
CA TYR A 32 6.54 3.08 -28.31
C TYR A 32 7.05 3.42 -26.90
N LEU A 33 6.80 4.64 -26.41
CA LEU A 33 7.13 5.00 -25.03
C LEU A 33 6.37 4.11 -24.02
N VAL A 34 5.07 3.90 -24.24
CA VAL A 34 4.26 3.02 -23.40
C VAL A 34 4.80 1.58 -23.44
N LEU A 35 5.25 1.10 -24.61
CA LEU A 35 5.85 -0.21 -24.76
C LEU A 35 7.15 -0.34 -23.95
N ILE A 36 8.03 0.67 -23.99
CA ILE A 36 9.27 0.69 -23.20
C ILE A 36 8.95 0.65 -21.70
N ILE A 37 8.01 1.48 -21.25
CA ILE A 37 7.58 1.52 -19.84
C ILE A 37 6.97 0.17 -19.41
N ALA A 38 6.11 -0.43 -20.23
CA ALA A 38 5.51 -1.73 -19.94
C ALA A 38 6.56 -2.85 -19.85
N TRP A 39 7.52 -2.88 -20.79
CA TRP A 39 8.65 -3.83 -20.73
C TRP A 39 9.49 -3.64 -19.48
N MET A 40 9.87 -2.40 -19.18
CA MET A 40 10.66 -2.06 -18.00
C MET A 40 9.93 -2.48 -16.71
N THR A 41 8.62 -2.23 -16.63
CA THR A 41 7.80 -2.63 -15.48
C THR A 41 7.79 -4.15 -15.28
N VAL A 42 7.59 -4.93 -16.35
CA VAL A 42 7.57 -6.39 -16.29
C VAL A 42 8.96 -6.95 -15.96
N ILE A 43 10.02 -6.46 -16.59
CA ILE A 43 11.40 -6.95 -16.35
C ILE A 43 11.85 -6.66 -14.92
N LEU A 44 11.66 -5.42 -14.45
CA LEU A 44 11.99 -5.05 -13.08
C LEU A 44 11.15 -5.85 -12.09
N GLY A 45 9.89 -6.13 -12.43
CA GLY A 45 9.05 -7.01 -11.63
C GLY A 45 9.60 -8.44 -11.51
N SER A 46 10.08 -9.02 -12.60
CA SER A 46 10.71 -10.34 -12.56
C SER A 46 12.01 -10.35 -11.75
N ILE A 47 12.88 -9.34 -11.96
CA ILE A 47 14.16 -9.20 -11.23
C ILE A 47 13.91 -9.15 -9.73
N THR A 48 12.90 -8.39 -9.33
CA THR A 48 12.64 -8.17 -7.93
C THR A 48 11.97 -9.36 -7.23
N SER A 49 11.19 -10.15 -7.97
CA SER A 49 10.69 -11.46 -7.52
C SER A 49 11.85 -12.44 -7.27
N PHE A 50 12.95 -12.31 -8.04
CA PHE A 50 14.17 -13.09 -7.82
C PHE A 50 14.98 -12.61 -6.59
N TYR A 51 15.06 -11.30 -6.36
CA TYR A 51 15.73 -10.78 -5.15
C TYR A 51 14.99 -11.14 -3.85
N THR A 52 13.66 -11.04 -3.86
CA THR A 52 12.84 -11.43 -2.69
C THR A 52 12.96 -12.90 -2.39
N TRP A 53 13.10 -13.74 -3.42
CA TRP A 53 13.42 -15.15 -3.25
C TRP A 53 14.75 -15.36 -2.51
N GLN A 54 15.82 -14.71 -2.97
CA GLN A 54 17.16 -14.89 -2.39
C GLN A 54 17.22 -14.49 -0.90
N ASP A 55 16.43 -13.50 -0.50
CA ASP A 55 16.33 -13.03 0.89
C ASP A 55 15.31 -13.83 1.73
N SER A 56 14.44 -14.61 1.09
CA SER A 56 13.42 -15.39 1.79
C SER A 56 14.00 -16.68 2.39
N GLN A 57 13.83 -16.86 3.70
CA GLN A 57 14.12 -18.12 4.40
C GLN A 57 13.19 -19.28 3.97
N THR A 58 12.14 -18.99 3.20
CA THR A 58 11.05 -19.92 2.87
C THR A 58 11.14 -20.53 1.45
N GLY A 59 12.15 -20.20 0.67
CA GLY A 59 12.34 -20.70 -0.71
C GLY A 59 11.41 -20.09 -1.77
N PHE A 60 11.66 -20.41 -3.06
CA PHE A 60 10.90 -19.86 -4.20
C PHE A 60 9.57 -20.59 -4.34
N THR A 61 8.47 -19.85 -4.36
CA THR A 61 7.18 -20.43 -4.75
C THR A 61 6.78 -19.93 -6.11
N VAL A 62 6.08 -20.76 -6.90
CA VAL A 62 5.49 -20.32 -8.18
C VAL A 62 4.65 -19.06 -7.98
N MET A 63 3.98 -18.92 -6.84
CA MET A 63 3.18 -17.73 -6.51
C MET A 63 3.97 -16.43 -6.52
N ASP A 64 5.29 -16.47 -6.28
CA ASP A 64 6.11 -15.26 -6.25
C ASP A 64 6.23 -14.60 -7.63
N LEU A 65 5.99 -15.35 -8.72
CA LEU A 65 5.90 -14.84 -10.09
C LEU A 65 4.46 -14.51 -10.54
N PHE A 66 3.46 -14.96 -9.79
CA PHE A 66 2.05 -14.98 -10.22
C PHE A 66 1.15 -14.03 -9.41
N TYR A 67 1.69 -13.05 -8.68
CA TYR A 67 0.86 -12.02 -8.02
C TYR A 67 0.00 -11.24 -9.03
N PHE A 68 -1.15 -10.74 -8.57
CA PHE A 68 -2.12 -10.05 -9.43
C PHE A 68 -1.51 -8.83 -10.13
N SER A 69 -0.64 -8.09 -9.43
CA SER A 69 0.16 -6.98 -9.97
C SER A 69 0.96 -7.39 -11.21
N ARG A 70 1.63 -8.55 -11.17
CA ARG A 70 2.41 -9.11 -12.29
C ARG A 70 1.54 -9.50 -13.46
N GLN A 71 0.46 -10.22 -13.20
CA GLN A 71 -0.45 -10.66 -14.25
C GLN A 71 -1.08 -9.47 -14.97
N SER A 72 -1.46 -8.42 -14.21
CA SER A 72 -2.01 -7.17 -14.74
C SER A 72 -1.01 -6.41 -15.62
N ASN A 73 0.24 -6.28 -15.15
CA ASN A 73 1.30 -5.61 -15.92
C ASN A 73 1.71 -6.41 -17.17
N LEU A 74 1.75 -7.74 -17.09
CA LEU A 74 2.01 -8.60 -18.24
C LEU A 74 0.87 -8.51 -19.27
N LEU A 75 -0.39 -8.53 -18.82
CA LEU A 75 -1.55 -8.34 -19.70
C LEU A 75 -1.49 -6.98 -20.40
N ALA A 76 -1.11 -5.92 -19.68
CA ALA A 76 -0.91 -4.59 -20.26
C ALA A 76 0.20 -4.58 -21.32
N LEU A 77 1.34 -5.24 -21.07
CA LEU A 77 2.41 -5.40 -22.06
C LEU A 77 1.90 -6.13 -23.32
N ILE A 78 1.19 -7.24 -23.16
CA ILE A 78 0.60 -8.01 -24.27
C ILE A 78 -0.34 -7.12 -25.10
N VAL A 79 -1.19 -6.34 -24.44
CA VAL A 79 -2.09 -5.39 -25.13
C VAL A 79 -1.29 -4.35 -25.91
N VAL A 80 -0.25 -3.76 -25.31
CA VAL A 80 0.57 -2.76 -25.99
C VAL A 80 1.28 -3.36 -27.21
N ILE A 81 1.83 -4.58 -27.10
CA ILE A 81 2.42 -5.32 -28.22
C ILE A 81 1.38 -5.56 -29.33
N PHE A 82 0.18 -6.03 -28.98
CA PHE A 82 -0.91 -6.25 -29.94
C PHE A 82 -1.35 -4.99 -30.67
N SER A 83 -1.13 -3.81 -30.08
CA SER A 83 -1.40 -2.53 -30.73
C SER A 83 -0.50 -2.24 -31.94
N PHE A 84 0.64 -2.94 -32.06
CA PHE A 84 1.54 -2.87 -33.22
C PHE A 84 1.30 -3.99 -34.24
N THR A 85 0.44 -4.96 -33.94
CA THR A 85 0.16 -6.10 -34.83
C THR A 85 -1.24 -6.03 -35.45
N LYS A 86 -1.53 -6.98 -36.35
CA LYS A 86 -2.88 -7.14 -36.93
C LYS A 86 -3.96 -7.45 -35.88
N MET A 87 -3.57 -7.88 -34.67
CA MET A 87 -4.48 -8.16 -33.56
C MET A 87 -5.30 -6.94 -33.13
N LYS A 88 -4.77 -5.72 -33.30
CA LYS A 88 -5.48 -4.46 -33.02
C LYS A 88 -6.87 -4.35 -33.65
N LYS A 89 -7.08 -5.01 -34.80
CA LYS A 89 -8.36 -4.98 -35.53
C LYS A 89 -9.39 -5.98 -34.98
N LYS A 90 -8.97 -6.97 -34.18
CA LYS A 90 -9.86 -8.02 -33.67
C LYS A 90 -10.68 -7.51 -32.47
N PRO A 91 -11.91 -8.02 -32.24
CA PRO A 91 -12.73 -7.64 -31.09
C PRO A 91 -12.02 -7.95 -29.76
N LEU A 92 -11.32 -9.09 -29.69
CA LEU A 92 -10.53 -9.52 -28.54
C LEU A 92 -9.58 -8.44 -28.00
N TYR A 93 -8.95 -7.65 -28.88
CA TYR A 93 -8.06 -6.58 -28.46
C TYR A 93 -8.76 -5.50 -27.62
N ASN A 94 -10.03 -5.19 -27.92
CA ASN A 94 -10.81 -4.21 -27.14
C ASN A 94 -11.14 -4.75 -25.75
N TYR A 95 -11.51 -6.04 -25.67
CA TYR A 95 -11.78 -6.71 -24.39
C TYR A 95 -10.53 -6.75 -23.52
N LEU A 96 -9.40 -7.25 -24.05
CA LEU A 96 -8.13 -7.30 -23.33
C LEU A 96 -7.65 -5.91 -22.92
N SER A 97 -7.79 -4.90 -23.79
CA SER A 97 -7.39 -3.53 -23.46
C SER A 97 -8.19 -2.96 -22.29
N PHE A 98 -9.48 -3.29 -22.19
CA PHE A 98 -10.32 -2.81 -21.10
C PHE A 98 -10.08 -3.58 -19.81
N ILE A 99 -9.94 -4.91 -19.88
CA ILE A 99 -9.59 -5.75 -18.73
C ILE A 99 -8.26 -5.28 -18.13
N ALA A 100 -7.21 -5.12 -18.96
CA ALA A 100 -5.91 -4.62 -18.53
C ALA A 100 -5.99 -3.24 -17.85
N LEU A 101 -6.86 -2.35 -18.35
CA LEU A 101 -7.04 -1.03 -17.76
C LEU A 101 -7.68 -1.12 -16.37
N ILE A 102 -8.75 -1.90 -16.24
CA ILE A 102 -9.44 -2.08 -14.96
C ILE A 102 -8.51 -2.75 -13.96
N ASP A 103 -7.81 -3.81 -14.37
CA ASP A 103 -6.87 -4.54 -13.52
C ASP A 103 -5.75 -3.64 -13.00
N LEU A 104 -5.12 -2.84 -13.86
CA LEU A 104 -4.08 -1.90 -13.43
C LEU A 104 -4.61 -0.83 -12.46
N LEU A 105 -5.81 -0.31 -12.70
CA LEU A 105 -6.42 0.71 -11.84
C LEU A 105 -6.83 0.13 -10.48
N ILE A 106 -7.42 -1.07 -10.46
CA ILE A 106 -7.79 -1.75 -9.20
C ILE A 106 -6.55 -2.20 -8.45
N ASN A 107 -5.53 -2.69 -9.14
CA ASN A 107 -4.26 -3.01 -8.51
C ASN A 107 -3.67 -1.79 -7.80
N ALA A 108 -3.66 -0.64 -8.47
CA ALA A 108 -3.15 0.62 -7.93
C ALA A 108 -3.98 1.14 -6.74
N LEU A 109 -5.31 1.18 -6.87
CA LEU A 109 -6.20 1.87 -5.92
C LEU A 109 -6.67 1.00 -4.76
N PHE A 110 -6.76 -0.33 -4.95
CA PHE A 110 -7.43 -1.23 -4.02
C PHE A 110 -6.52 -2.41 -3.60
N PHE A 111 -6.06 -3.25 -4.54
CA PHE A 111 -5.28 -4.45 -4.17
C PHE A 111 -3.89 -4.14 -3.60
N ASN A 112 -3.32 -2.97 -3.89
CA ASN A 112 -2.09 -2.54 -3.26
C ASN A 112 -2.19 -2.49 -1.70
N TYR A 113 -3.39 -2.29 -1.15
CA TYR A 113 -3.62 -2.31 0.30
C TYR A 113 -4.23 -3.59 0.82
N PHE A 114 -4.89 -4.32 -0.07
CA PHE A 114 -5.79 -5.40 0.29
C PHE A 114 -5.15 -6.78 0.15
N LEU A 115 -4.46 -7.03 -0.97
CA LEU A 115 -3.88 -8.33 -1.28
C LEU A 115 -2.39 -8.41 -0.93
N GLU A 116 -1.97 -9.55 -0.39
CA GLU A 116 -0.58 -9.86 -0.11
C GLU A 116 0.21 -9.89 -1.42
N ASP A 117 1.27 -9.09 -1.45
CA ASP A 117 2.23 -9.10 -2.54
C ASP A 117 3.63 -8.86 -1.95
N LYS A 118 4.44 -9.93 -1.92
CA LYS A 118 5.80 -9.86 -1.37
C LYS A 118 6.67 -8.88 -2.13
N ASN A 119 6.32 -8.58 -3.37
CA ASN A 119 7.04 -7.62 -4.19
C ASN A 119 6.82 -6.15 -3.75
N LYS A 120 5.94 -5.88 -2.79
CA LYS A 120 5.91 -4.56 -2.14
C LYS A 120 7.12 -4.34 -1.23
N TYR A 121 7.89 -5.40 -0.95
CA TYR A 121 9.14 -5.38 -0.21
C TYR A 121 10.26 -5.91 -1.11
N TYR A 122 11.22 -5.07 -1.47
CA TYR A 122 12.45 -5.55 -2.08
C TYR A 122 13.61 -5.13 -1.17
N PRO A 123 14.46 -6.07 -0.72
CA PRO A 123 15.57 -5.80 0.19
C PRO A 123 16.73 -5.08 -0.52
N VAL A 124 16.44 -4.10 -1.37
CA VAL A 124 17.44 -3.33 -2.11
C VAL A 124 18.11 -2.37 -1.15
N ASN A 125 19.45 -2.30 -1.19
CA ASN A 125 20.23 -1.39 -0.33
C ASN A 125 19.95 0.09 -0.62
N SER A 126 19.34 0.43 -1.76
CA SER A 126 19.03 1.79 -2.17
C SER A 126 17.53 2.06 -2.17
N ARG A 127 17.08 2.95 -1.28
CA ARG A 127 15.71 3.47 -1.25
C ARG A 127 15.23 4.05 -2.58
N TYR A 128 16.12 4.68 -3.35
CA TYR A 128 15.76 5.27 -4.64
C TYR A 128 15.37 4.21 -5.66
N VAL A 129 16.05 3.06 -5.63
CA VAL A 129 15.73 1.92 -6.50
C VAL A 129 14.39 1.31 -6.07
N TYR A 130 14.17 1.15 -4.77
CA TYR A 130 12.88 0.70 -4.24
C TYR A 130 11.72 1.61 -4.70
N TYR A 131 11.83 2.92 -4.46
CA TYR A 131 10.80 3.88 -4.88
C TYR A 131 10.60 3.86 -6.39
N LEU A 132 11.67 3.81 -7.18
CA LEU A 132 11.56 3.72 -8.63
C LEU A 132 10.71 2.53 -9.06
N PHE A 133 10.96 1.35 -8.50
CA PHE A 133 10.24 0.12 -8.85
C PHE A 133 8.78 0.20 -8.42
N TYR A 134 8.52 0.63 -7.18
CA TYR A 134 7.17 0.79 -6.65
C TYR A 134 6.37 1.80 -7.47
N TYR A 135 6.89 3.02 -7.67
CA TYR A 135 6.18 4.05 -8.43
C TYR A 135 6.00 3.66 -9.90
N LEU A 136 6.97 2.95 -10.49
CA LEU A 136 6.82 2.46 -11.86
C LEU A 136 5.61 1.52 -11.98
N GLU A 137 5.51 0.54 -11.07
CA GLU A 137 4.51 -0.52 -11.11
C GLU A 137 3.11 -0.05 -10.69
N TYR A 138 3.00 0.69 -9.59
CA TYR A 138 1.71 1.00 -8.97
C TYR A 138 1.15 2.39 -9.34
N ILE A 139 1.96 3.27 -9.94
CA ILE A 139 1.57 4.66 -10.24
C ILE A 139 1.77 5.00 -11.72
N ILE A 140 3.00 4.91 -12.22
CA ILE A 140 3.35 5.33 -13.58
C ILE A 140 2.68 4.43 -14.61
N MET A 141 2.77 3.11 -14.47
CA MET A 141 2.20 2.18 -15.44
C MET A 141 0.67 2.30 -15.57
N PRO A 142 -0.13 2.32 -14.49
CA PRO A 142 -1.57 2.60 -14.57
C PRO A 142 -1.92 3.93 -15.25
N ILE A 143 -1.19 5.01 -14.96
CA ILE A 143 -1.41 6.33 -15.57
C ILE A 143 -1.08 6.30 -17.07
N VAL A 144 0.10 5.81 -17.42
CA VAL A 144 0.58 5.73 -18.80
C VAL A 144 -0.34 4.84 -19.64
N PHE A 145 -0.76 3.70 -19.09
CA PHE A 145 -1.70 2.80 -19.76
C PHE A 145 -3.09 3.43 -19.92
N SER A 146 -3.58 4.19 -18.94
CA SER A 146 -4.84 4.94 -19.06
C SER A 146 -4.80 5.95 -20.22
N VAL A 147 -3.67 6.67 -20.36
CA VAL A 147 -3.45 7.59 -21.49
C VAL A 147 -3.38 6.82 -22.81
N PHE A 148 -2.67 5.69 -22.85
CA PHE A 148 -2.58 4.81 -24.02
C PHE A 148 -3.95 4.30 -24.46
N TYR A 149 -4.78 3.84 -23.52
CA TYR A 149 -6.14 3.37 -23.78
C TYR A 149 -7.01 4.47 -24.37
N ALA A 150 -6.98 5.67 -23.78
CA ALA A 150 -7.75 6.82 -24.26
C ALA A 150 -7.34 7.28 -25.67
N LYS A 151 -6.04 7.24 -26.00
CA LYS A 151 -5.52 7.67 -27.32
C LYS A 151 -5.80 6.66 -28.44
N ASN A 152 -5.78 5.36 -28.14
CA ASN A 152 -5.93 4.31 -29.18
C ASN A 152 -7.37 4.08 -29.65
N LYS A 153 -8.36 4.88 -29.19
CA LYS A 153 -9.76 4.89 -29.64
C LYS A 153 -10.35 3.47 -29.77
N GLN A 154 -10.41 2.76 -28.65
CA GLN A 154 -10.98 1.42 -28.57
C GLN A 154 -12.49 1.43 -28.85
N LYS A 155 -13.04 0.29 -29.30
CA LYS A 155 -14.49 0.10 -29.35
C LYS A 155 -15.06 0.16 -27.94
N LYS A 156 -16.19 0.85 -27.78
CA LYS A 156 -16.89 0.96 -26.49
C LYS A 156 -17.48 -0.39 -26.12
N LEU A 157 -17.35 -0.75 -24.85
CA LEU A 157 -18.02 -1.91 -24.28
C LEU A 157 -19.50 -1.61 -24.03
N LYS A 158 -20.33 -2.63 -24.22
CA LYS A 158 -21.75 -2.61 -23.88
C LYS A 158 -21.93 -3.03 -22.43
N TRP A 159 -23.00 -2.56 -21.80
CA TRP A 159 -23.36 -2.94 -20.42
C TRP A 159 -23.44 -4.45 -20.20
N LYS A 160 -23.97 -5.20 -21.17
CA LYS A 160 -24.04 -6.67 -21.12
C LYS A 160 -22.69 -7.39 -21.14
N GLU A 161 -21.60 -6.69 -21.43
CA GLU A 161 -20.24 -7.23 -21.54
C GLU A 161 -19.41 -6.95 -20.27
N ILE A 162 -20.00 -6.29 -19.26
CA ILE A 162 -19.29 -5.90 -18.03
C ILE A 162 -18.73 -7.09 -17.24
N TRP A 163 -19.40 -8.24 -17.31
CA TRP A 163 -18.97 -9.47 -16.63
C TRP A 163 -17.60 -9.97 -17.10
N LEU A 164 -17.17 -9.60 -18.32
CA LEU A 164 -15.86 -9.98 -18.86
C LEU A 164 -14.72 -9.45 -18.01
N VAL A 165 -14.92 -8.35 -17.29
CA VAL A 165 -13.89 -7.75 -16.43
C VAL A 165 -13.61 -8.62 -15.19
N ALA A 166 -14.58 -9.42 -14.76
CA ALA A 166 -14.38 -10.34 -13.63
C ALA A 166 -13.57 -11.58 -14.02
N THR A 167 -13.31 -11.84 -15.31
CA THR A 167 -12.66 -13.09 -15.74
C THR A 167 -11.24 -13.25 -15.20
N HIS A 168 -10.39 -12.24 -15.36
CA HIS A 168 -9.02 -12.27 -14.87
C HIS A 168 -8.92 -12.39 -13.33
N PRO A 169 -9.59 -11.56 -12.51
CA PRO A 169 -9.53 -11.73 -11.05
C PRO A 169 -10.08 -13.08 -10.59
N LEU A 170 -11.16 -13.59 -11.21
CA LEU A 170 -11.69 -14.94 -10.87
C LEU A 170 -10.64 -16.03 -11.14
N ILE A 171 -9.98 -15.99 -12.30
CA ILE A 171 -8.90 -16.92 -12.63
C ILE A 171 -7.76 -16.81 -11.61
N TYR A 172 -7.35 -15.59 -11.26
CA TYR A 172 -6.32 -15.35 -10.25
C TYR A 172 -6.68 -16.00 -8.90
N PHE A 173 -7.90 -15.78 -8.39
CA PHE A 173 -8.33 -16.34 -7.11
C PHE A 173 -8.46 -17.86 -7.15
N VAL A 174 -8.94 -18.44 -8.26
CA VAL A 174 -9.00 -19.91 -8.43
C VAL A 174 -7.59 -20.50 -8.42
N ILE A 175 -6.64 -19.92 -9.15
CA ILE A 175 -5.25 -20.39 -9.14
C ILE A 175 -4.64 -20.26 -7.75
N TYR A 176 -4.85 -19.12 -7.07
CA TYR A 176 -4.35 -18.92 -5.71
C TYR A 176 -4.91 -19.97 -4.74
N TYR A 177 -6.21 -20.26 -4.82
CA TYR A 177 -6.87 -21.30 -4.03
C TYR A 177 -6.27 -22.68 -4.28
N LEU A 178 -6.08 -23.06 -5.55
CA LEU A 178 -5.49 -24.36 -5.90
C LEU A 178 -4.06 -24.53 -5.36
N VAL A 179 -3.28 -23.44 -5.31
CA VAL A 179 -1.89 -23.48 -4.84
C VAL A 179 -1.76 -23.41 -3.31
N LYS A 180 -2.56 -22.58 -2.63
CA LYS A 180 -2.43 -22.36 -1.17
C LYS A 180 -3.38 -23.21 -0.33
N GLN A 181 -4.45 -23.73 -0.90
CA GLN A 181 -5.44 -24.61 -0.27
C GLN A 181 -5.82 -24.17 1.15
N GLN A 182 -5.29 -24.82 2.18
CA GLN A 182 -5.58 -24.53 3.60
C GLN A 182 -5.14 -23.12 4.04
N ASN A 183 -4.16 -22.52 3.36
CA ASN A 183 -3.64 -21.18 3.64
C ASN A 183 -4.22 -20.12 2.69
N PHE A 184 -5.40 -20.36 2.11
CA PHE A 184 -6.02 -19.43 1.16
C PHE A 184 -6.24 -18.02 1.75
N GLN A 185 -6.56 -17.93 3.03
CA GLN A 185 -6.78 -16.67 3.73
C GLN A 185 -5.55 -15.75 3.72
N ASP A 186 -4.34 -16.30 3.58
CA ASP A 186 -3.10 -15.51 3.50
C ASP A 186 -2.97 -14.68 2.21
N ILE A 187 -3.98 -14.73 1.33
CA ILE A 187 -4.12 -13.80 0.22
C ILE A 187 -4.37 -12.36 0.70
N PHE A 188 -4.96 -12.18 1.88
CA PHE A 188 -5.21 -10.86 2.45
C PHE A 188 -4.09 -10.47 3.41
N ILE A 189 -3.71 -9.18 3.39
CA ILE A 189 -2.66 -8.68 4.29
C ILE A 189 -3.18 -8.57 5.71
N SER A 190 -4.39 -8.03 5.90
CA SER A 190 -4.94 -7.69 7.22
C SER A 190 -5.50 -8.91 7.96
N PRO A 191 -5.12 -9.13 9.24
CA PRO A 191 -5.72 -10.16 10.09
C PRO A 191 -7.25 -10.08 10.15
N ASP A 192 -7.79 -8.86 10.15
CA ASP A 192 -9.25 -8.65 10.17
C ASP A 192 -9.91 -9.09 8.86
N ASP A 193 -9.26 -8.84 7.72
CA ASP A 193 -9.77 -9.25 6.41
C ASP A 193 -9.76 -10.78 6.26
N LYS A 194 -8.74 -11.45 6.82
CA LYS A 194 -8.65 -12.93 6.85
C LYS A 194 -9.82 -13.59 7.56
N LYS A 195 -10.36 -12.95 8.61
CA LYS A 195 -11.52 -13.46 9.37
C LYS A 195 -12.85 -13.31 8.61
N HIS A 196 -12.93 -12.41 7.64
CA HIS A 196 -14.19 -12.02 6.97
C HIS A 196 -14.17 -12.22 5.45
N LEU A 197 -13.69 -13.38 4.99
CA LEU A 197 -13.47 -13.69 3.57
C LEU A 197 -14.67 -13.34 2.66
N SER A 198 -15.90 -13.71 3.03
CA SER A 198 -17.10 -13.47 2.21
C SER A 198 -17.33 -11.97 1.95
N LEU A 199 -17.17 -11.14 2.99
CA LEU A 199 -17.26 -9.69 2.87
C LEU A 199 -16.13 -9.15 2.00
N MET A 200 -14.93 -9.71 2.11
CA MET A 200 -13.79 -9.29 1.29
C MET A 200 -14.01 -9.57 -0.20
N PHE A 201 -14.50 -10.77 -0.55
CA PHE A 201 -14.87 -11.07 -1.94
C PHE A 201 -16.02 -10.21 -2.45
N ALA A 202 -17.01 -9.90 -1.60
CA ALA A 202 -18.07 -8.97 -1.96
C ALA A 202 -17.53 -7.56 -2.26
N LYS A 203 -16.60 -7.04 -1.45
CA LYS A 203 -15.89 -5.78 -1.71
C LYS A 203 -15.14 -5.81 -3.05
N ILE A 204 -14.40 -6.89 -3.32
CA ILE A 204 -13.65 -7.05 -4.58
C ILE A 204 -14.62 -6.98 -5.78
N ILE A 205 -15.69 -7.79 -5.77
CA ILE A 205 -16.69 -7.82 -6.85
C ILE A 205 -17.31 -6.43 -7.02
N PHE A 206 -17.68 -5.76 -5.92
CA PHE A 206 -18.22 -4.41 -5.94
C PHE A 206 -17.27 -3.43 -6.62
N VAL A 207 -15.99 -3.39 -6.24
CA VAL A 207 -14.99 -2.47 -6.81
C VAL A 207 -14.81 -2.70 -8.31
N PHE A 208 -14.72 -3.96 -8.76
CA PHE A 208 -14.63 -4.31 -10.18
C PHE A 208 -15.85 -3.84 -10.98
N LEU A 209 -17.06 -4.15 -10.49
CA LEU A 209 -18.29 -3.76 -11.15
C LEU A 209 -18.49 -2.25 -11.13
N PHE A 210 -18.19 -1.59 -10.03
CA PHE A 210 -18.36 -0.15 -9.85
C PHE A 210 -17.43 0.64 -10.78
N LEU A 211 -16.13 0.31 -10.81
CA LEU A 211 -15.19 0.95 -11.72
C LEU A 211 -15.58 0.72 -13.18
N SER A 212 -15.85 -0.53 -13.55
CA SER A 212 -16.21 -0.90 -14.92
C SER A 212 -17.49 -0.19 -15.38
N SER A 213 -18.51 -0.13 -14.52
CA SER A 213 -19.77 0.57 -14.78
C SER A 213 -19.55 2.05 -15.00
N GLY A 214 -18.77 2.71 -14.12
CA GLY A 214 -18.42 4.11 -14.24
C GLY A 214 -17.69 4.41 -15.56
N MET A 215 -16.76 3.56 -15.96
CA MET A 215 -16.03 3.70 -17.22
C MET A 215 -16.94 3.51 -18.44
N ILE A 216 -17.79 2.48 -18.47
CA ILE A 216 -18.76 2.25 -19.55
C ILE A 216 -19.73 3.43 -19.66
N PHE A 217 -20.24 3.93 -18.53
CA PHE A 217 -21.10 5.10 -18.48
C PHE A 217 -20.45 6.34 -19.12
N MET A 218 -19.20 6.65 -18.73
CA MET A 218 -18.43 7.77 -19.27
C MET A 218 -18.05 7.62 -20.75
N GLN A 219 -17.93 6.38 -21.23
CA GLN A 219 -17.72 6.12 -22.65
C GLN A 219 -18.99 6.39 -23.47
N ASN A 220 -20.16 6.03 -22.93
CA ASN A 220 -21.43 6.08 -23.67
C ASN A 220 -22.12 7.45 -23.61
N LYS A 221 -21.96 8.21 -22.53
CA LYS A 221 -22.54 9.55 -22.40
C LYS A 221 -21.65 10.64 -23.01
N LYS A 222 -22.27 11.59 -23.71
CA LYS A 222 -21.62 12.87 -24.07
C LYS A 222 -21.48 13.70 -22.80
N MET A 223 -20.25 13.87 -22.33
CA MET A 223 -19.90 14.69 -21.17
C MET A 223 -18.67 15.52 -21.52
N ASN A 224 -18.58 16.74 -20.98
CA ASN A 224 -17.38 17.56 -21.12
C ASN A 224 -16.21 16.93 -20.31
N LYS A 225 -14.98 17.38 -20.58
CA LYS A 225 -13.79 16.82 -19.92
C LYS A 225 -13.79 17.04 -18.40
N CYS A 226 -14.23 18.22 -17.95
CA CYS A 226 -14.28 18.57 -16.53
C CYS A 226 -15.17 17.60 -15.73
N LEU A 227 -16.41 17.37 -16.19
CA LEU A 227 -17.34 16.45 -15.53
C LEU A 227 -16.84 15.01 -15.52
N LYS A 228 -16.16 14.57 -16.59
CA LYS A 228 -15.51 13.24 -16.62
C LYS A 228 -14.41 13.16 -15.56
N SER A 229 -13.57 14.18 -15.43
CA SER A 229 -12.51 14.22 -14.42
C SER A 229 -13.08 14.18 -13.00
N ILE A 230 -14.16 14.94 -12.72
CA ILE A 230 -14.85 14.91 -11.43
C ILE A 230 -15.42 13.51 -11.16
N LEU A 231 -16.08 12.90 -12.14
CA LEU A 231 -16.66 11.56 -11.97
C LEU A 231 -15.57 10.50 -11.77
N PHE A 232 -14.44 10.58 -12.49
CA PHE A 232 -13.29 9.71 -12.25
C PHE A 232 -12.76 9.86 -10.82
N PHE A 233 -12.58 11.10 -10.35
CA PHE A 233 -12.14 11.37 -8.99
C PHE A 233 -13.10 10.79 -7.95
N LEU A 234 -14.41 10.98 -8.11
CA LEU A 234 -15.41 10.42 -7.21
C LEU A 234 -15.43 8.89 -7.22
N ILE A 235 -15.31 8.26 -8.38
CA ILE A 235 -15.21 6.79 -8.49
C ILE A 235 -13.96 6.31 -7.76
N PHE A 236 -12.81 6.93 -8.01
CA PHE A 236 -11.55 6.53 -7.38
C PHE A 236 -11.58 6.78 -5.87
N LEU A 237 -12.16 7.88 -5.42
CA LEU A 237 -12.36 8.17 -4.01
C LEU A 237 -13.22 7.09 -3.35
N ILE A 238 -14.36 6.72 -3.93
CA ILE A 238 -15.22 5.66 -3.39
C ILE A 238 -14.48 4.33 -3.31
N ILE A 239 -13.75 3.95 -4.37
CA ILE A 239 -12.94 2.72 -4.38
C ILE A 239 -11.88 2.77 -3.28
N TYR A 240 -11.15 3.88 -3.15
CA TYR A 240 -10.15 4.06 -2.10
C TYR A 240 -10.77 3.94 -0.71
N LEU A 241 -11.90 4.60 -0.45
CA LEU A 241 -12.60 4.51 0.84
C LEU A 241 -13.07 3.09 1.18
N THR A 242 -13.28 2.21 0.18
CA THR A 242 -13.66 0.81 0.45
C THR A 242 -12.51 -0.04 1.01
N THR A 243 -11.25 0.41 0.89
CA THR A 243 -10.10 -0.27 1.51
C THR A 243 -10.11 -0.13 3.04
N TYR A 244 -10.83 0.85 3.58
CA TYR A 244 -10.86 1.15 5.01
C TYR A 244 -11.85 0.23 5.74
N GLY A 245 -11.41 -0.33 6.86
CA GLY A 245 -12.21 -1.12 7.79
C GLY A 245 -12.85 -0.26 8.88
N PHE A 246 -13.63 -0.91 9.75
CA PHE A 246 -14.30 -0.24 10.87
C PHE A 246 -13.31 0.49 11.78
N TYR A 247 -12.20 -0.15 12.12
CA TYR A 247 -11.19 0.44 13.00
C TYR A 247 -10.41 1.58 12.34
N ASP A 248 -10.18 1.53 11.03
CA ASP A 248 -9.54 2.65 10.31
C ASP A 248 -10.45 3.89 10.30
N TRP A 249 -11.76 3.70 10.15
CA TRP A 249 -12.72 4.80 10.27
C TRP A 249 -12.79 5.37 11.68
N LYS A 250 -12.67 4.51 12.71
CA LYS A 250 -12.59 4.97 14.10
C LYS A 250 -11.30 5.74 14.39
N HIS A 251 -10.19 5.31 13.79
CA HIS A 251 -8.93 6.07 13.80
C HIS A 251 -9.14 7.46 13.22
N ALA A 252 -9.64 7.54 11.98
CA ALA A 252 -9.89 8.82 11.31
C ALA A 252 -10.84 9.71 12.11
N GLN A 253 -11.89 9.14 12.70
CA GLN A 253 -12.83 9.88 13.54
C GLN A 253 -12.13 10.54 14.73
N GLU A 254 -11.29 9.79 15.45
CA GLU A 254 -10.62 10.28 16.65
C GLU A 254 -9.57 11.36 16.31
N GLU A 255 -8.76 11.14 15.27
CA GLU A 255 -7.79 12.12 14.78
C GLU A 255 -8.41 13.46 14.40
N MET A 256 -9.60 13.42 13.79
CA MET A 256 -10.33 14.64 13.42
C MET A 256 -10.87 15.40 14.63
N VAL A 257 -11.14 14.71 15.75
CA VAL A 257 -11.67 15.30 16.98
C VAL A 257 -10.54 15.83 17.86
N ASP A 258 -9.43 15.10 17.99
CA ASP A 258 -8.34 15.44 18.91
C ASP A 258 -6.94 15.34 18.26
N SER A 259 -6.76 16.06 17.15
CA SER A 259 -5.50 16.09 16.38
C SER A 259 -4.25 16.54 17.16
N GLN A 260 -4.40 17.23 18.30
CA GLN A 260 -3.28 17.77 19.07
C GLN A 260 -2.61 16.72 19.95
N THR A 261 -3.35 15.72 20.43
CA THR A 261 -2.84 14.68 21.34
C THR A 261 -2.46 13.40 20.62
N VAL A 262 -3.13 13.06 19.51
CA VAL A 262 -2.90 11.80 18.80
C VAL A 262 -1.73 11.90 17.83
N GLY A 263 -1.54 13.07 17.20
CA GLY A 263 -0.39 13.41 16.36
C GLY A 263 -0.11 12.46 15.18
N ALA A 264 -1.01 11.52 14.87
CA ALA A 264 -0.87 10.62 13.73
C ALA A 264 -1.60 11.17 12.49
N PHE A 265 -1.44 10.48 11.37
CA PHE A 265 -2.12 10.84 10.13
C PHE A 265 -3.59 10.39 10.20
N ILE A 266 -4.50 11.07 9.47
CA ILE A 266 -5.94 10.72 9.46
C ILE A 266 -6.16 9.23 9.14
N ALA A 267 -5.32 8.67 8.27
CA ALA A 267 -5.28 7.25 8.01
C ALA A 267 -4.23 6.58 8.92
N PRO A 268 -4.55 5.46 9.58
CA PRO A 268 -3.56 4.69 10.30
C PRO A 268 -2.51 4.11 9.35
N LEU A 269 -1.43 3.57 9.93
CA LEU A 269 -0.37 2.90 9.18
C LEU A 269 -0.95 1.76 8.32
N SER A 270 -0.51 1.64 7.07
CA SER A 270 -1.06 0.62 6.16
C SER A 270 -0.80 -0.81 6.65
N PRO A 271 -1.66 -1.76 6.26
CA PRO A 271 -1.51 -3.18 6.58
C PRO A 271 -0.09 -3.73 6.41
N PHE A 272 0.54 -3.37 5.30
CA PHE A 272 1.86 -3.85 4.95
C PHE A 272 2.97 -3.26 5.82
N ALA A 273 2.90 -1.95 6.09
CA ALA A 273 3.85 -1.28 6.97
C ALA A 273 3.69 -1.75 8.42
N SER A 274 2.46 -1.94 8.90
CA SER A 274 2.18 -2.51 10.22
C SER A 274 2.73 -3.93 10.38
N LYS A 275 2.56 -4.78 9.36
CA LYS A 275 3.14 -6.14 9.34
C LYS A 275 4.67 -6.10 9.44
N LYS A 276 5.35 -5.20 8.73
CA LYS A 276 6.81 -5.05 8.78
C LYS A 276 7.32 -4.45 10.10
N LEU A 277 6.56 -3.53 10.67
CA LEU A 277 6.86 -2.92 11.95
C LEU A 277 6.76 -3.96 13.08
N SER A 278 5.77 -4.86 13.03
CA SER A 278 5.55 -5.92 14.01
C SER A 278 6.64 -7.01 14.07
N ASP A 279 7.49 -7.11 13.03
CA ASP A 279 8.54 -8.13 12.94
C ASP A 279 9.77 -7.77 13.78
N ILE A 280 9.64 -7.80 15.11
CA ILE A 280 10.64 -7.26 16.04
C ILE A 280 11.64 -8.30 16.54
N VAL A 281 11.21 -9.55 16.65
CA VAL A 281 11.98 -10.67 17.22
C VAL A 281 11.57 -11.99 16.58
N ASP A 282 12.49 -12.96 16.51
CA ASP A 282 12.20 -14.31 16.03
C ASP A 282 11.35 -15.07 17.06
N LYS A 283 10.27 -15.72 16.61
CA LYS A 283 9.33 -16.43 17.51
C LYS A 283 10.01 -17.51 18.37
N LYS A 284 11.06 -18.15 17.85
CA LYS A 284 11.85 -19.17 18.56
C LYS A 284 12.59 -18.64 19.80
N ASP A 285 12.84 -17.33 19.84
CA ASP A 285 13.63 -16.69 20.90
C ASP A 285 12.73 -16.10 22.01
N LEU A 286 11.42 -16.39 21.97
CA LEU A 286 10.41 -15.90 22.90
C LEU A 286 9.92 -17.00 23.85
N GLY A 287 9.83 -16.66 25.13
CA GLY A 287 9.14 -17.43 26.16
C GLY A 287 7.79 -16.81 26.58
N LYS A 288 6.95 -17.59 27.27
CA LYS A 288 5.59 -17.19 27.69
C LYS A 288 5.54 -15.99 28.66
N ASP A 289 6.65 -15.71 29.33
CA ASP A 289 6.76 -14.58 30.27
C ASP A 289 7.43 -13.35 29.65
N ASP A 290 7.90 -13.46 28.41
CA ASP A 290 8.51 -12.35 27.70
C ASP A 290 7.45 -11.38 27.18
N TYR A 291 7.85 -10.11 27.08
CA TYR A 291 7.01 -9.01 26.64
C TYR A 291 7.49 -8.40 25.33
N ILE A 292 6.54 -8.10 24.45
CA ILE A 292 6.69 -7.04 23.44
C ILE A 292 5.96 -5.80 23.95
N ILE A 293 6.58 -4.65 23.77
CA ILE A 293 5.99 -3.35 24.10
C ILE A 293 5.56 -2.66 22.81
N GLU A 294 4.31 -2.18 22.76
CA GLU A 294 3.79 -1.31 21.70
C GLU A 294 3.54 0.09 22.28
N LEU A 295 4.18 1.10 21.72
CA LEU A 295 4.03 2.51 22.10
C LEU A 295 3.14 3.23 21.07
N GLY A 296 2.00 3.76 21.53
CA GLY A 296 1.04 4.47 20.68
C GLY A 296 0.09 3.52 19.95
N GLY A 297 -0.55 2.60 20.67
CA GLY A 297 -1.39 1.55 20.07
C GLY A 297 -2.53 2.06 19.15
N GLY A 298 -2.98 3.30 19.35
CA GLY A 298 -4.01 3.95 18.53
C GLY A 298 -5.25 3.08 18.38
N SER A 299 -5.71 2.90 17.13
CA SER A 299 -6.84 2.01 16.82
C SER A 299 -6.54 0.50 16.89
N GLY A 300 -5.30 0.12 17.19
CA GLY A 300 -4.87 -1.29 17.29
C GLY A 300 -4.36 -1.88 15.98
N ASN A 301 -3.99 -1.04 15.02
CA ASN A 301 -3.61 -1.48 13.69
C ASN A 301 -2.29 -2.24 13.66
N VAL A 302 -1.32 -1.91 14.52
CA VAL A 302 -0.07 -2.67 14.67
C VAL A 302 -0.25 -3.82 15.66
N THR A 303 -0.98 -3.60 16.75
CA THR A 303 -1.38 -4.62 17.74
C THR A 303 -1.84 -5.93 17.10
N GLN A 304 -2.77 -5.87 16.12
CA GLN A 304 -3.29 -7.08 15.46
C GLN A 304 -2.21 -7.90 14.72
N TYR A 305 -1.18 -7.26 14.17
CA TYR A 305 -0.08 -7.95 13.46
C TYR A 305 0.91 -8.56 14.43
N ILE A 306 1.18 -7.88 15.55
CA ILE A 306 1.97 -8.48 16.64
C ILE A 306 1.25 -9.76 17.10
N LEU A 307 -0.06 -9.70 17.34
CA LEU A 307 -0.86 -10.85 17.76
C LEU A 307 -0.95 -11.95 16.69
N GLU A 308 -1.09 -11.60 15.41
CA GLU A 308 -1.08 -12.58 14.32
C GLU A 308 0.27 -13.30 14.23
N ARG A 309 1.38 -12.57 14.37
CA ARG A 309 2.73 -13.11 14.24
C ARG A 309 3.10 -14.02 15.40
N TYR A 310 2.77 -13.61 16.62
CA TYR A 310 3.29 -14.26 17.82
C TYR A 310 2.25 -15.08 18.58
N GLY A 311 0.96 -14.82 18.39
CA GLY A 311 -0.13 -15.53 19.05
C GLY A 311 -0.16 -15.29 20.56
N GLN A 312 -0.50 -16.34 21.31
CA GLN A 312 -0.58 -16.31 22.78
C GLN A 312 0.74 -16.72 23.48
N ASP A 313 1.78 -17.02 22.70
CA ASP A 313 3.07 -17.48 23.23
C ASP A 313 3.92 -16.35 23.84
N LEU A 314 3.47 -15.10 23.76
CA LEU A 314 4.10 -13.93 24.39
C LEU A 314 3.07 -13.02 25.05
N LYS A 315 3.53 -12.16 25.95
CA LYS A 315 2.73 -11.07 26.53
C LYS A 315 2.94 -9.78 25.75
N LEU A 316 1.87 -9.05 25.48
CA LEU A 316 1.93 -7.76 24.77
C LEU A 316 1.46 -6.66 25.72
N ALA A 317 2.26 -5.62 25.90
CA ALA A 317 1.86 -4.42 26.61
C ALA A 317 1.69 -3.27 25.60
N VAL A 318 0.48 -2.75 25.48
CA VAL A 318 0.13 -1.65 24.58
C VAL A 318 -0.06 -0.40 25.40
N ILE A 319 0.82 0.58 25.23
CA ILE A 319 0.72 1.89 25.88
C ILE A 319 0.02 2.85 24.92
N GLU A 320 -1.05 3.48 25.40
CA GLU A 320 -1.84 4.44 24.62
C GLU A 320 -2.27 5.62 25.51
N TYR A 321 -2.12 6.84 25.00
CA TYR A 321 -2.45 8.06 25.73
C TYR A 321 -3.96 8.36 25.69
N SER A 322 -4.57 8.28 24.50
CA SER A 322 -5.97 8.69 24.30
C SER A 322 -6.95 7.73 25.01
N PRO A 323 -7.82 8.24 25.90
CA PRO A 323 -8.86 7.41 26.52
C PRO A 323 -9.80 6.75 25.50
N ALA A 324 -10.05 7.40 24.36
CA ALA A 324 -10.93 6.88 23.31
C ALA A 324 -10.29 5.69 22.59
N PHE A 325 -8.99 5.79 22.26
CA PHE A 325 -8.25 4.66 21.70
C PHE A 325 -8.07 3.52 22.69
N VAL A 326 -7.80 3.81 23.97
CA VAL A 326 -7.78 2.77 25.02
C VAL A 326 -9.10 2.02 25.07
N LYS A 327 -10.23 2.72 25.00
CA LYS A 327 -11.56 2.09 24.94
C LYS A 327 -11.72 1.23 23.69
N LEU A 328 -11.29 1.72 22.54
CA LEU A 328 -11.36 0.99 21.27
C LEU A 328 -10.47 -0.27 21.28
N LEU A 329 -9.24 -0.16 21.78
CA LEU A 329 -8.31 -1.28 21.97
C LEU A 329 -8.92 -2.35 22.88
N LYS A 330 -9.53 -1.96 24.00
CA LYS A 330 -10.19 -2.91 24.92
C LYS A 330 -11.41 -3.59 24.31
N GLN A 331 -12.09 -2.92 23.38
CA GLN A 331 -13.19 -3.52 22.61
C GLN A 331 -12.69 -4.48 21.53
N ARG A 332 -11.60 -4.12 20.84
CA ARG A 332 -11.00 -4.90 19.75
C ARG A 332 -10.25 -6.14 20.26
N PHE A 333 -9.56 -6.00 21.39
CA PHE A 333 -8.76 -7.05 22.04
C PHE A 333 -9.22 -7.24 23.49
N PRO A 334 -10.43 -7.76 23.73
CA PRO A 334 -10.94 -7.95 25.07
C PRO A 334 -10.15 -9.04 25.81
N GLU A 335 -9.91 -8.84 27.10
CA GLU A 335 -9.08 -9.73 27.95
C GLU A 335 -9.54 -11.19 27.93
N LYS A 336 -10.85 -11.44 27.78
CA LYS A 336 -11.41 -12.80 27.65
C LYS A 336 -10.86 -13.57 26.44
N ASP A 337 -10.59 -12.88 25.33
CA ASP A 337 -10.14 -13.48 24.07
C ASP A 337 -8.61 -13.32 23.91
N TYR A 338 -8.04 -12.31 24.56
CA TYR A 338 -6.62 -11.93 24.51
C TYR A 338 -6.04 -11.72 25.92
N PRO A 339 -5.97 -12.76 26.78
CA PRO A 339 -5.51 -12.62 28.18
C PRO A 339 -4.02 -12.26 28.28
N ASN A 340 -3.26 -12.45 27.19
CA ASN A 340 -1.85 -12.09 27.09
C ASN A 340 -1.63 -10.61 26.70
N VAL A 341 -2.69 -9.82 26.49
CA VAL A 341 -2.62 -8.42 26.07
C VAL A 341 -2.98 -7.50 27.24
N LYS A 342 -2.05 -6.63 27.63
CA LYS A 342 -2.24 -5.58 28.64
C LYS A 342 -2.34 -4.22 27.95
N ILE A 343 -3.52 -3.62 27.97
CA ILE A 343 -3.72 -2.25 27.47
C ILE A 343 -3.56 -1.28 28.64
N ILE A 344 -2.58 -0.39 28.53
CA ILE A 344 -2.15 0.55 29.56
C ILE A 344 -2.42 1.97 29.06
N GLN A 345 -3.31 2.68 29.76
CA GLN A 345 -3.53 4.09 29.48
C GLN A 345 -2.44 4.92 30.16
N GLY A 346 -1.72 5.73 29.40
CA GLY A 346 -0.69 6.62 29.94
C GLY A 346 0.17 7.26 28.86
N ASP A 347 0.96 8.24 29.27
CA ASP A 347 1.94 8.88 28.42
C ASP A 347 3.22 8.03 28.36
N ALA A 348 3.60 7.60 27.16
CA ALA A 348 4.79 6.79 26.90
C ALA A 348 6.09 7.48 27.35
N VAL A 349 6.09 8.80 27.56
CA VAL A 349 7.23 9.51 28.18
C VAL A 349 7.52 9.03 29.61
N ASN A 350 6.56 8.37 30.29
CA ASN A 350 6.74 7.74 31.60
C ASN A 350 6.76 6.20 31.50
N LEU A 351 7.45 5.66 30.48
CA LEU A 351 7.37 4.25 30.11
C LEU A 351 7.68 3.30 31.26
N ILE A 352 8.80 3.50 31.96
CA ILE A 352 9.20 2.58 33.04
C ILE A 352 8.20 2.59 34.18
N ASP A 353 7.73 3.78 34.60
CA ASP A 353 6.74 3.92 35.67
C ASP A 353 5.43 3.19 35.31
N LEU A 354 4.95 3.37 34.07
CA LEU A 354 3.74 2.70 33.58
C LEU A 354 3.88 1.17 33.57
N LEU A 355 5.06 0.66 33.24
CA LEU A 355 5.33 -0.79 33.25
C LEU A 355 5.39 -1.34 34.68
N GLN A 356 6.04 -0.62 35.60
CA GLN A 356 6.13 -0.98 37.01
C GLN A 356 4.75 -1.01 37.68
N ASP A 357 3.91 0.00 37.43
CA ASP A 357 2.52 0.07 37.93
C ASP A 357 1.66 -1.13 37.50
N LYS A 358 2.05 -1.81 36.42
CA LYS A 358 1.38 -3.01 35.88
C LYS A 358 2.12 -4.31 36.17
N ASN A 359 3.09 -4.26 37.08
CA ASN A 359 3.95 -5.38 37.47
C ASN A 359 4.60 -6.06 36.25
N ILE A 360 5.09 -5.26 35.31
CA ILE A 360 5.82 -5.75 34.13
C ILE A 360 7.31 -5.57 34.40
N ASP A 361 8.03 -6.70 34.45
CA ASP A 361 9.48 -6.71 34.61
C ASP A 361 10.16 -6.28 33.30
N ILE A 362 10.89 -5.17 33.36
CA ILE A 362 11.63 -4.63 32.21
C ILE A 362 12.70 -5.60 31.68
N ASN A 363 13.20 -6.53 32.49
CA ASN A 363 14.18 -7.57 32.08
C ASN A 363 13.56 -8.70 31.25
N LYS A 364 12.23 -8.67 31.05
CA LYS A 364 11.49 -9.62 30.22
C LYS A 364 11.11 -9.02 28.86
N ILE A 365 11.51 -7.78 28.57
CA ILE A 365 11.19 -7.13 27.31
C ILE A 365 12.12 -7.67 26.21
N LYS A 366 11.53 -8.13 25.11
CA LYS A 366 12.25 -8.71 23.95
C LYS A 366 12.17 -7.85 22.70
N GLY A 367 11.36 -6.80 22.71
CA GLY A 367 11.26 -5.85 21.62
C GLY A 367 10.29 -4.73 21.91
N ILE A 368 10.54 -3.58 21.29
CA ILE A 368 9.70 -2.38 21.42
C ILE A 368 9.33 -1.93 20.01
N VAL A 369 8.04 -1.73 19.78
CA VAL A 369 7.48 -1.17 18.55
C VAL A 369 6.83 0.16 18.89
N SER A 370 7.14 1.21 18.14
CA SER A 370 6.59 2.54 18.34
C SER A 370 5.91 3.05 17.09
N THR A 371 4.68 3.50 17.26
CA THR A 371 3.88 4.25 16.29
C THR A 371 3.68 5.70 16.73
N LEU A 372 4.36 6.13 17.79
CA LEU A 372 4.29 7.49 18.28
C LEU A 372 4.82 8.48 17.23
N PRO A 373 4.22 9.69 17.14
CA PRO A 373 4.68 10.73 16.25
C PRO A 373 5.89 11.47 16.83
N LEU A 374 7.02 10.76 17.00
CA LEU A 374 8.20 11.28 17.69
C LEU A 374 8.76 12.57 17.10
N SER A 375 8.49 12.86 15.81
CA SER A 375 8.85 14.13 15.17
C SER A 375 8.12 15.36 15.74
N LEU A 376 7.05 15.16 16.49
CA LEU A 376 6.25 16.20 17.14
C LEU A 376 6.63 16.42 18.61
N PHE A 377 7.47 15.55 19.18
CA PHE A 377 7.86 15.66 20.58
C PHE A 377 8.84 16.83 20.75
N ASN A 378 8.76 17.51 21.89
CA ASN A 378 9.77 18.48 22.28
C ASN A 378 11.03 17.76 22.82
N ASP A 379 12.12 18.49 22.95
CA ASP A 379 13.41 17.92 23.36
C ASP A 379 13.36 17.27 24.75
N GLU A 380 12.56 17.81 25.67
CA GLU A 380 12.38 17.28 27.03
C GLU A 380 11.69 15.91 27.01
N ASN A 381 10.56 15.80 26.31
CA ASN A 381 9.81 14.55 26.19
C ASN A 381 10.62 13.50 25.43
N MET A 382 11.35 13.89 24.38
CA MET A 382 12.25 12.99 23.66
C MET A 382 13.38 12.49 24.56
N ALA A 383 14.03 13.38 25.32
CA ALA A 383 15.13 13.00 26.22
C ALA A 383 14.64 12.04 27.32
N LYS A 384 13.46 12.31 27.89
CA LYS A 384 12.87 11.46 28.93
C LYS A 384 12.47 10.08 28.38
N LEU A 385 11.79 10.03 27.23
CA LEU A 385 11.47 8.75 26.56
C LEU A 385 12.75 7.97 26.22
N ASN A 386 13.79 8.64 25.69
CA ASN A 386 15.04 7.98 25.30
C ASN A 386 15.84 7.46 26.48
N LYS A 387 15.75 8.11 27.63
CA LYS A 387 16.33 7.60 28.88
C LYS A 387 15.70 6.25 29.26
N ASP A 388 14.38 6.17 29.28
CA ASP A 388 13.65 4.93 29.60
C ASP A 388 13.92 3.83 28.57
N LEU A 389 13.90 4.18 27.27
CA LEU A 389 14.23 3.25 26.21
C LEU A 389 15.67 2.74 26.34
N SER A 390 16.64 3.62 26.58
CA SER A 390 18.05 3.23 26.76
C SER A 390 18.22 2.28 27.95
N GLU A 391 17.55 2.54 29.08
CA GLU A 391 17.59 1.64 30.23
C GLU A 391 17.02 0.25 29.89
N ILE A 392 15.87 0.16 29.24
CA ILE A 392 15.27 -1.11 28.83
C ILE A 392 16.19 -1.84 27.83
N MET A 393 16.69 -1.12 26.83
CA MET A 393 17.54 -1.68 25.76
C MET A 393 18.87 -2.18 26.32
N THR A 394 19.53 -1.44 27.22
CA THR A 394 20.83 -1.85 27.80
C THR A 394 20.71 -3.03 28.77
N LYS A 395 19.59 -3.14 29.50
CA LYS A 395 19.30 -4.30 30.36
C LYS A 395 19.02 -5.58 29.58
N ASN A 396 18.52 -5.46 28.34
CA ASN A 396 18.13 -6.59 27.51
C ASN A 396 18.99 -6.67 26.24
N LYS A 397 20.12 -7.39 26.29
CA LYS A 397 21.02 -7.48 25.13
C LYS A 397 20.35 -8.05 23.89
N GLY A 398 20.61 -7.42 22.75
CA GLY A 398 20.19 -7.86 21.42
C GLY A 398 18.72 -7.61 21.08
N ILE A 399 17.96 -6.89 21.91
CA ILE A 399 16.58 -6.53 21.58
C ILE A 399 16.54 -5.37 20.59
N LYS A 400 15.39 -5.22 19.93
CA LYS A 400 15.18 -4.21 18.90
C LYS A 400 14.12 -3.20 19.34
N PHE A 401 14.36 -1.95 18.98
CA PHE A 401 13.37 -0.88 18.94
C PHE A 401 13.07 -0.57 17.48
N LYS A 402 11.79 -0.63 17.08
CA LYS A 402 11.33 -0.24 15.74
C LYS A 402 10.37 0.92 15.81
N GLU A 403 10.55 1.86 14.89
CA GLU A 403 9.63 2.97 14.68
C GLU A 403 9.46 3.21 13.18
N TYR A 404 8.35 3.84 12.77
CA TYR A 404 8.20 4.36 11.42
C TYR A 404 8.24 5.88 11.44
N ARG A 405 8.77 6.50 10.37
CA ARG A 405 8.73 7.95 10.19
C ARG A 405 8.36 8.33 8.78
N PHE A 406 7.58 9.40 8.67
CA PHE A 406 7.30 10.04 7.39
C PHE A 406 8.51 10.82 6.91
N LYS A 407 8.94 10.56 5.68
CA LYS A 407 10.16 11.16 5.16
C LYS A 407 10.10 12.68 5.07
N CYS A 408 8.93 13.24 4.76
CA CYS A 408 8.72 14.68 4.71
C CYS A 408 8.82 15.37 6.08
N LEU A 409 8.76 14.62 7.18
CA LEU A 409 8.80 15.11 8.56
C LEU A 409 10.13 14.78 9.26
N LEU A 410 11.06 14.09 8.60
CA LEU A 410 12.38 13.78 9.14
C LEU A 410 13.22 15.06 9.24
N LYS A 411 13.38 15.58 10.46
CA LYS A 411 14.36 16.63 10.77
C LYS A 411 15.72 16.02 11.13
N GLU A 412 15.71 14.96 11.94
CA GLU A 412 16.92 14.30 12.45
C GLU A 412 16.75 12.79 12.60
N ILE A 413 17.88 12.06 12.62
CA ILE A 413 17.92 10.62 12.87
C ILE A 413 17.73 10.40 14.37
N HIS A 414 16.77 9.54 14.75
CA HIS A 414 16.60 9.16 16.14
C HIS A 414 17.81 8.40 16.65
N ARG A 415 18.25 8.71 17.87
CA ARG A 415 19.31 7.96 18.54
C ARG A 415 18.85 7.63 19.96
N ILE A 416 19.07 6.38 20.35
CA ILE A 416 18.90 5.90 21.72
C ILE A 416 20.29 5.47 22.20
N ASP A 417 20.72 5.97 23.34
CA ASP A 417 22.04 5.66 23.89
C ASP A 417 22.19 4.16 24.13
N GLY A 418 23.36 3.61 23.79
CA GLY A 418 23.64 2.18 23.87
C GLY A 418 23.05 1.34 22.73
N THR A 419 22.56 1.97 21.65
CA THR A 419 22.04 1.26 20.48
C THR A 419 22.81 1.57 19.20
N THR A 420 22.71 0.66 18.23
CA THR A 420 23.21 0.82 16.86
C THR A 420 22.07 0.70 15.87
N SER A 421 22.15 1.42 14.76
CA SER A 421 21.16 1.33 13.69
C SER A 421 21.41 0.06 12.87
N GLU A 422 20.38 -0.77 12.71
CA GLU A 422 20.33 -1.80 11.68
C GLU A 422 19.91 -1.18 10.33
N LYS A 423 19.80 -2.03 9.28
CA LYS A 423 19.37 -1.61 7.95
C LYS A 423 17.91 -1.15 7.98
N ASP A 424 17.68 0.09 7.57
CA ASP A 424 16.34 0.67 7.44
C ASP A 424 15.50 -0.07 6.40
N ILE A 425 14.19 -0.11 6.64
CA ILE A 425 13.21 -0.65 5.69
C ILE A 425 12.48 0.53 5.04
N HIS A 426 12.60 0.63 3.71
CA HIS A 426 11.97 1.69 2.93
C HIS A 426 10.65 1.19 2.36
N LEU A 427 9.56 1.93 2.60
CA LEU A 427 8.23 1.59 2.10
C LEU A 427 7.54 2.82 1.50
N VAL A 428 6.46 2.56 0.75
CA VAL A 428 5.48 3.59 0.40
C VAL A 428 4.18 3.24 1.10
N ASP A 429 3.77 4.10 2.02
CA ASP A 429 2.53 4.04 2.75
C ASP A 429 1.46 4.88 2.03
N ASN A 430 0.19 4.53 2.21
CA ASN A 430 -0.93 5.32 1.69
C ASN A 430 -0.75 5.77 0.21
N PHE A 431 -0.34 4.83 -0.66
CA PHE A 431 -0.24 4.92 -2.13
C PHE A 431 0.95 5.73 -2.63
N ILE A 432 1.29 6.82 -1.94
CA ILE A 432 2.27 7.80 -2.42
C ILE A 432 3.28 8.26 -1.36
N ILE A 433 3.07 7.97 -0.08
CA ILE A 433 3.84 8.58 1.01
C ILE A 433 5.06 7.71 1.34
N PRO A 434 6.30 8.15 1.08
CA PRO A 434 7.48 7.41 1.47
C PRO A 434 7.61 7.41 3.00
N ILE A 435 7.75 6.22 3.57
CA ILE A 435 8.08 6.03 4.98
C ILE A 435 9.34 5.18 5.11
N ASP A 436 10.06 5.42 6.20
CA ASP A 436 11.20 4.60 6.60
C ASP A 436 10.87 3.97 7.96
N ILE A 437 11.05 2.66 8.07
CA ILE A 437 11.02 1.95 9.35
C ILE A 437 12.46 1.81 9.83
N TYR A 438 12.76 2.48 10.94
CA TYR A 438 14.05 2.45 11.60
C TYR A 438 14.09 1.31 12.60
N THR A 439 15.25 0.67 12.69
CA THR A 439 15.50 -0.40 13.66
C THR A 439 16.77 -0.07 14.43
N LEU A 440 16.63 0.16 15.73
CA LEU A 440 17.74 0.35 16.65
C LEU A 440 17.90 -0.92 17.49
N LYS A 441 19.15 -1.38 17.64
CA LYS A 441 19.48 -2.61 18.38
C LYS A 441 20.50 -2.33 19.46
N SER A 442 20.23 -2.84 20.66
CA SER A 442 21.13 -2.82 21.83
C SER A 442 22.33 -3.75 21.68
#